data_AF-A0A5J9W887-F1
#
_entry.id   AF-A0A5J9W887-F1
#
_cell.length_a   1.000
_cell.length_b   1.000
_cell.length_c   1.000
_cell.angle_alpha   90.00
_cell.angle_beta   90.00
_cell.angle_gamma   90.00
#
_symmetry.space_group_name_H-M   'P 1'
#
loop_
_entity.id
_entity.type
_entity.pdbx_description
1 polymer ?
#
loop_
_entity_poly.entity_id
_entity_poly.type
_entity_poly.pdbx_seq_one_letter_code
_entity_poly.pdbx_strand_id
1 'polypeptide(L)'
;MSSSNGDDGGQVVEYEYQEEYVRNSRGMRLFSCRWLPKSASPKALVFLCHGYAVECSVTMRGTGERLAAAGYGVYGLDYEGHGRSEGLQGYVPEFDALVADCDAFFVSKATGSSRRFLLGESMGGAVALLLHRARPDFWTGAVLVAPMCKIADDMRPHPVVVNILKAMTNIIPTWKIVPTNDVIDFAYKTQEKRDEIRTNPYCYKGKPRLKTAYELLKVSLHLEANLLHQVTLPFLIVHGGADKVTDPSVSELLHRSAASQDKTLKLYPGMWHALTSGESPDNIHAVFQDIIAWLDHRSTEEEEPSSSSEAEQKARHDDLHLLHANKVFAAAARPGTKARASSGPPPPFLETEETEDDERGWSGAESESEGGGGGSDEEEEEEEQEWAGGNGAARGEDSGADAGEDLSGWKRKWPRPRELFVCNLPRRCGAEDLLELFRPHGTVLSVEIKRNAETGISRGCAFVTMRSLAEARAAVEALDGFDMDGREVFVKVASHVISNRKNVKLPHITPMKDHIFESPHKIYVGNLAWSVQPHDLRELFAQCGTVVSTRLLTDRKGGRNRVYGFLSFSSAEELQAALKLDRTVFHGRDILVKEAHLERQTHGAVKDYS
;
A
#
# COMPACT_ATOMS: atom_id res chain seq x y z
N MET A 1 42.75 -7.69 10.16
CA MET A 1 43.88 -6.75 10.08
C MET A 1 43.34 -5.38 10.41
N SER A 2 43.88 -4.79 11.48
CA SER A 2 43.57 -3.43 11.91
C SER A 2 44.08 -2.43 10.88
N SER A 3 43.29 -1.42 10.55
CA SER A 3 43.76 -0.20 9.91
C SER A 3 42.97 0.96 10.48
N SER A 4 43.67 1.70 11.35
CA SER A 4 43.31 3.01 11.88
C SER A 4 43.48 4.09 10.82
N ASN A 5 42.58 5.08 10.78
CA ASN A 5 42.89 6.50 10.90
C ASN A 5 41.64 7.37 10.68
N GLY A 6 41.44 8.34 11.58
CA GLY A 6 40.41 9.37 11.49
C GLY A 6 39.98 9.85 12.88
N ASP A 7 40.80 10.71 13.47
CA ASP A 7 40.62 11.36 14.78
C ASP A 7 39.50 12.41 14.72
N ASP A 8 38.37 12.12 15.39
CA ASP A 8 37.48 13.13 15.96
C ASP A 8 37.20 12.71 17.41
N GLY A 9 37.53 13.59 18.37
CA GLY A 9 37.79 13.28 19.77
C GLY A 9 36.58 12.90 20.64
N GLY A 10 35.60 12.18 20.10
CA GLY A 10 34.53 11.56 20.89
C GLY A 10 34.97 10.20 21.43
N GLN A 11 34.97 10.01 22.76
CA GLN A 11 35.11 8.68 23.35
C GLN A 11 34.00 7.77 22.81
N VAL A 12 34.35 6.82 21.95
CA VAL A 12 33.43 5.75 21.50
C VAL A 12 33.07 4.92 22.73
N VAL A 13 31.80 4.98 23.15
CA VAL A 13 31.34 4.23 24.32
C VAL A 13 31.19 2.76 23.92
N GLU A 14 31.87 1.87 24.64
CA GLU A 14 31.64 0.43 24.47
C GLU A 14 30.20 0.08 24.86
N TYR A 15 29.55 -0.74 24.04
CA TYR A 15 28.19 -1.23 24.30
C TYR A 15 28.13 -2.75 24.32
N GLU A 16 27.07 -3.28 24.91
CA GLU A 16 26.71 -4.68 24.92
C GLU A 16 25.41 -4.88 24.13
N TYR A 17 25.43 -5.85 23.20
CA TYR A 17 24.25 -6.29 22.47
C TYR A 17 23.62 -7.50 23.16
N GLN A 18 22.32 -7.45 23.42
CA GLN A 18 21.58 -8.54 24.03
C GLN A 18 20.26 -8.80 23.33
N GLU A 19 19.81 -10.05 23.37
CA GLU A 19 18.58 -10.51 22.77
C GLU A 19 17.70 -11.18 23.83
N GLU A 20 16.39 -10.98 23.72
CA GLU A 20 15.42 -11.67 24.56
C GLU A 20 14.13 -11.97 23.80
N TYR A 21 13.36 -12.91 24.32
CA TYR A 21 11.98 -13.12 23.91
C TYR A 21 11.06 -12.72 25.04
N VAL A 22 10.09 -11.86 24.75
CA VAL A 22 9.05 -11.45 25.67
C VAL A 22 7.71 -12.03 25.25
N ARG A 23 6.77 -12.14 26.19
CA ARG A 23 5.38 -12.50 25.88
C ARG A 23 4.49 -11.29 26.05
N ASN A 24 3.70 -10.97 25.04
CA ASN A 24 2.70 -9.91 25.14
C ASN A 24 1.45 -10.39 25.92
N SER A 25 0.49 -9.49 26.12
CA SER A 25 -0.78 -9.77 26.80
C SER A 25 -1.63 -10.86 26.12
N ARG A 26 -1.43 -11.08 24.81
CA ARG A 26 -2.09 -12.13 24.02
C ARG A 26 -1.35 -13.49 24.11
N GLY A 27 -0.27 -13.58 24.88
CA GLY A 27 0.56 -14.77 25.03
C GLY A 27 1.54 -15.03 23.87
N MET A 28 1.60 -14.12 22.89
CA MET A 28 2.47 -14.22 21.73
C MET A 28 3.92 -13.92 22.12
N ARG A 29 4.84 -14.70 21.57
CA ARG A 29 6.27 -14.51 21.77
C ARG A 29 6.81 -13.49 20.77
N LEU A 30 7.25 -12.36 21.29
CA LEU A 30 7.88 -11.30 20.52
C LEU A 30 9.38 -11.29 20.79
N PHE A 31 10.16 -11.10 19.74
CA PHE A 31 11.60 -10.95 19.83
C PHE A 31 11.94 -9.48 20.14
N SER A 32 12.92 -9.29 21.01
CA SER A 32 13.48 -7.98 21.35
C SER A 32 15.00 -8.05 21.34
N CYS A 33 15.63 -6.94 20.97
CA CYS A 33 17.06 -6.74 21.10
C CYS A 33 17.38 -5.39 21.75
N ARG A 34 18.55 -5.28 22.36
CA ARG A 34 19.00 -4.04 23.00
C ARG A 34 20.50 -3.83 22.86
N TRP A 35 20.89 -2.57 22.84
CA TRP A 35 22.27 -2.10 22.86
C TRP A 35 22.44 -1.17 24.06
N LEU A 36 23.24 -1.59 25.04
CA LEU A 36 23.42 -0.85 26.28
C LEU A 36 24.89 -0.45 26.46
N PRO A 37 25.20 0.82 26.79
CA PRO A 37 26.54 1.23 27.21
C PRO A 37 27.05 0.36 28.37
N LYS A 38 28.28 -0.18 28.26
CA LYS A 38 28.86 -1.07 29.28
C LYS A 38 29.30 -0.33 30.55
N SER A 39 29.82 0.88 30.37
CA SER A 39 30.63 1.57 31.39
C SER A 39 29.91 2.72 32.07
N ALA A 40 28.69 3.06 31.63
CA ALA A 40 27.93 4.21 32.12
C ALA A 40 26.43 3.93 32.06
N SER A 41 25.68 4.57 32.96
CA SER A 41 24.22 4.67 32.79
C SER A 41 23.92 5.42 31.49
N PRO A 42 22.94 4.95 30.68
CA PRO A 42 22.54 5.66 29.48
C PRO A 42 22.18 7.13 29.72
N LYS A 43 22.55 8.02 28.80
CA LYS A 43 22.10 9.43 28.80
C LYS A 43 20.57 9.54 28.76
N ALA A 44 19.98 8.70 27.92
CA ALA A 44 18.55 8.53 27.72
C ALA A 44 18.30 7.17 27.08
N LEU A 45 17.02 6.77 27.00
CA LEU A 45 16.60 5.58 26.29
C LEU A 45 16.01 5.93 24.92
N VAL A 46 16.36 5.14 23.90
CA VAL A 46 15.80 5.26 22.54
C VAL A 46 15.11 3.95 22.17
N PHE A 47 13.84 4.03 21.81
CA PHE A 47 13.01 2.88 21.43
C PHE A 47 12.80 2.85 19.92
N LEU A 48 13.32 1.82 19.27
CA LEU A 48 13.26 1.63 17.83
C LEU A 48 11.89 1.09 17.40
N CYS A 49 11.24 1.82 16.51
CA CYS A 49 10.06 1.40 15.79
C CYS A 49 10.45 1.14 14.33
N HIS A 50 10.48 -0.12 13.92
CA HIS A 50 10.97 -0.52 12.61
C HIS A 50 9.89 -0.37 11.50
N GLY A 51 10.34 -0.29 10.25
CA GLY A 51 9.47 -0.20 9.08
C GLY A 51 8.71 -1.50 8.76
N TYR A 52 7.81 -1.43 7.78
CA TYR A 52 7.12 -2.63 7.28
C TYR A 52 8.13 -3.60 6.66
N ALA A 53 7.95 -4.90 6.86
CA ALA A 53 8.73 -5.97 6.25
C ALA A 53 10.22 -6.07 6.67
N VAL A 54 10.67 -5.25 7.62
CA VAL A 54 12.02 -5.28 8.21
C VAL A 54 11.96 -5.59 9.72
N GLU A 55 13.10 -5.52 10.42
CA GLU A 55 13.23 -5.93 11.83
C GLU A 55 14.41 -5.27 12.57
N CYS A 56 14.46 -5.37 13.90
CA CYS A 56 15.42 -4.58 14.69
C CYS A 56 16.85 -5.15 14.72
N SER A 57 17.02 -6.47 14.83
CA SER A 57 18.32 -7.11 15.16
C SER A 57 19.36 -7.11 14.06
N VAL A 58 18.94 -7.04 12.79
CA VAL A 58 19.83 -7.01 11.62
C VAL A 58 19.66 -5.69 10.88
N THR A 59 18.45 -5.35 10.42
CA THR A 59 18.27 -4.18 9.53
C THR A 59 18.47 -2.85 10.24
N MET A 60 18.07 -2.75 11.52
CA MET A 60 18.32 -1.56 12.34
C MET A 60 19.54 -1.70 13.25
N ARG A 61 20.36 -2.74 13.09
CA ARG A 61 21.56 -2.95 13.92
C ARG A 61 22.48 -1.73 13.90
N GLY A 62 22.78 -1.22 12.70
CA GLY A 62 23.66 -0.06 12.53
C GLY A 62 23.14 1.19 13.26
N THR A 63 21.82 1.34 13.37
CA THR A 63 21.17 2.41 14.15
C THR A 63 21.37 2.20 15.65
N GLY A 64 21.10 0.98 16.14
CA GLY A 64 21.28 0.64 17.56
C GLY A 64 22.72 0.80 18.02
N GLU A 65 23.68 0.35 17.21
CA GLU A 65 25.12 0.43 17.53
C GLU A 65 25.63 1.87 17.57
N ARG A 66 25.24 2.71 16.60
CA ARG A 66 25.66 4.13 16.55
C ARG A 66 25.12 4.93 17.72
N LEU A 67 23.84 4.74 18.06
CA LEU A 67 23.23 5.42 19.20
C LEU A 67 23.82 4.92 20.53
N ALA A 68 24.08 3.62 20.66
CA ALA A 68 24.72 3.08 21.87
C ALA A 68 26.17 3.58 22.02
N ALA A 69 26.93 3.66 20.93
CA ALA A 69 28.26 4.26 20.91
C ALA A 69 28.24 5.75 21.30
N ALA A 70 27.13 6.45 21.04
CA ALA A 70 26.89 7.83 21.48
C ALA A 70 26.39 7.95 22.93
N GLY A 71 26.26 6.83 23.67
CA GLY A 71 25.90 6.80 25.09
C GLY A 71 24.40 6.59 25.38
N TYR A 72 23.59 6.20 24.39
CA TYR A 72 22.16 5.93 24.56
C TYR A 72 21.88 4.45 24.84
N GLY A 73 20.85 4.18 25.63
CA GLY A 73 20.33 2.82 25.82
C GLY A 73 19.28 2.54 24.77
N VAL A 74 19.51 1.59 23.87
CA VAL A 74 18.63 1.38 22.71
C VAL A 74 17.89 0.06 22.85
N TYR A 75 16.58 0.09 22.61
CA TYR A 75 15.71 -1.09 22.64
C TYR A 75 14.92 -1.20 21.34
N GLY A 76 14.88 -2.39 20.76
CA GLY A 76 14.06 -2.70 19.58
C GLY A 76 13.16 -3.90 19.86
N LEU A 77 11.94 -3.86 19.32
CA LEU A 77 10.96 -4.94 19.39
C LEU A 77 10.52 -5.29 17.98
N ASP A 78 10.63 -6.57 17.61
CA ASP A 78 10.06 -7.06 16.36
C ASP A 78 8.54 -7.22 16.51
N TYR A 79 7.78 -6.69 15.57
CA TYR A 79 6.32 -6.78 15.62
C TYR A 79 5.79 -8.18 15.34
N GLU A 80 4.54 -8.46 15.73
CA GLU A 80 3.82 -9.64 15.27
C GLU A 80 3.94 -9.80 13.74
N GLY A 81 4.34 -10.99 13.30
CA GLY A 81 4.53 -11.29 11.88
C GLY A 81 5.74 -10.62 11.22
N HIS A 82 6.67 -10.07 12.00
CA HIS A 82 7.92 -9.48 11.52
C HIS A 82 9.12 -10.09 12.20
N GLY A 83 10.25 -10.07 11.50
CA GLY A 83 11.53 -10.48 12.05
C GLY A 83 11.50 -11.87 12.66
N ARG A 84 11.89 -11.94 13.93
CA ARG A 84 11.96 -13.17 14.74
C ARG A 84 10.76 -13.37 15.66
N SER A 85 9.81 -12.45 15.65
CA SER A 85 8.57 -12.56 16.42
C SER A 85 7.62 -13.60 15.83
N GLU A 86 6.76 -14.16 16.69
CA GLU A 86 5.67 -15.03 16.27
C GLU A 86 4.68 -14.29 15.35
N GLY A 87 3.87 -15.06 14.62
CA GLY A 87 2.89 -14.55 13.68
C GLY A 87 3.22 -14.88 12.23
N LEU A 88 2.29 -14.54 11.35
CA LEU A 88 2.43 -14.82 9.92
C LEU A 88 3.32 -13.75 9.28
N GLN A 89 4.44 -14.15 8.69
CA GLN A 89 5.39 -13.21 8.06
C GLN A 89 4.72 -12.21 7.11
N GLY A 90 4.98 -10.92 7.34
CA GLY A 90 4.43 -9.76 6.61
C GLY A 90 2.94 -9.51 6.87
N TYR A 91 2.38 -10.04 7.96
CA TYR A 91 0.97 -9.91 8.33
C TYR A 91 0.78 -9.09 9.61
N VAL A 92 0.21 -7.89 9.48
CA VAL A 92 -0.35 -7.12 10.60
C VAL A 92 -1.85 -7.38 10.65
N PRO A 93 -2.37 -8.10 11.67
CA PRO A 93 -3.81 -8.35 11.82
C PRO A 93 -4.57 -7.10 12.26
N GLU A 94 -3.99 -6.30 13.14
CA GLU A 94 -4.58 -5.08 13.69
C GLU A 94 -3.44 -4.14 14.09
N PHE A 95 -3.46 -2.92 13.56
CA PHE A 95 -2.39 -1.95 13.81
C PHE A 95 -2.38 -1.48 15.27
N ASP A 96 -3.55 -1.31 15.88
CA ASP A 96 -3.68 -0.86 17.28
C ASP A 96 -3.11 -1.91 18.26
N ALA A 97 -3.28 -3.19 17.94
CA ALA A 97 -2.72 -4.30 18.71
C ALA A 97 -1.19 -4.33 18.65
N LEU A 98 -0.60 -3.96 17.50
CA LEU A 98 0.85 -3.78 17.33
C LEU A 98 1.36 -2.62 18.18
N VAL A 99 0.68 -1.46 18.13
CA VAL A 99 1.04 -0.29 18.95
C VAL A 99 0.94 -0.61 20.43
N ALA A 100 -0.11 -1.31 20.87
CA ALA A 100 -0.28 -1.73 22.26
C ALA A 100 0.83 -2.68 22.75
N ASP A 101 1.33 -3.57 21.88
CA ASP A 101 2.45 -4.45 22.21
C ASP A 101 3.75 -3.64 22.39
N CYS A 102 4.00 -2.68 21.50
CA CYS A 102 5.16 -1.77 21.59
C CYS A 102 5.09 -0.93 22.86
N ASP A 103 3.92 -0.35 23.12
CA ASP A 103 3.64 0.49 24.28
C ASP A 103 3.91 -0.25 25.60
N ALA A 104 3.31 -1.43 25.77
CA ALA A 104 3.50 -2.25 26.96
C ALA A 104 4.97 -2.66 27.15
N PHE A 105 5.66 -3.04 26.08
CA PHE A 105 7.05 -3.43 26.14
C PHE A 105 7.97 -2.24 26.46
N PHE A 106 7.89 -1.14 25.71
CA PHE A 106 8.76 0.02 25.89
C PHE A 106 8.59 0.66 27.26
N VAL A 107 7.36 0.79 27.76
CA VAL A 107 7.13 1.31 29.12
C VAL A 107 7.68 0.39 30.20
N SER A 108 7.62 -0.94 30.01
CA SER A 108 8.27 -1.87 30.94
C SER A 108 9.79 -1.69 31.02
N LYS A 109 10.42 -1.28 29.91
CA LYS A 109 11.88 -1.05 29.81
C LYS A 109 12.29 0.38 30.17
N ALA A 110 11.37 1.32 30.14
CA ALA A 110 11.60 2.72 30.49
C ALA A 110 11.70 2.98 32.01
N THR A 111 11.54 1.96 32.84
CA THR A 111 11.55 2.09 34.30
C THR A 111 12.87 2.71 34.80
N GLY A 112 12.75 3.83 35.52
CA GLY A 112 13.90 4.54 36.10
C GLY A 112 14.60 5.52 35.15
N SER A 113 14.12 5.70 33.92
CA SER A 113 14.64 6.72 33.00
C SER A 113 13.62 7.85 32.81
N SER A 114 14.03 9.09 33.07
CA SER A 114 13.22 10.28 32.81
C SER A 114 13.19 10.66 31.33
N ARG A 115 14.28 10.39 30.60
CA ARG A 115 14.47 10.76 29.19
C ARG A 115 14.27 9.58 28.24
N ARG A 116 13.20 9.65 27.46
CA ARG A 116 12.65 8.53 26.67
C ARG A 116 12.32 9.02 25.27
N PHE A 117 13.06 8.54 24.28
CA PHE A 117 12.87 8.92 22.88
C PHE A 117 12.34 7.76 22.05
N LEU A 118 11.49 8.09 21.08
CA LEU A 118 11.07 7.15 20.03
C LEU A 118 11.93 7.38 18.79
N LEU A 119 12.34 6.33 18.08
CA LEU A 119 12.91 6.44 16.74
C LEU A 119 12.11 5.57 15.79
N GLY A 120 11.32 6.20 14.92
CA GLY A 120 10.42 5.50 14.00
C GLY A 120 10.82 5.67 12.55
N GLU A 121 11.07 4.57 11.84
CA GLU A 121 11.38 4.57 10.41
C GLU A 121 10.20 4.08 9.59
N SER A 122 9.77 4.85 8.58
CA SER A 122 8.68 4.46 7.67
C SER A 122 7.38 4.14 8.42
N MET A 123 6.84 2.92 8.30
CA MET A 123 5.72 2.42 9.12
C MET A 123 5.97 2.61 10.63
N GLY A 124 7.22 2.48 11.09
CA GLY A 124 7.60 2.73 12.48
C GLY A 124 7.42 4.18 12.91
N GLY A 125 7.43 5.14 11.98
CA GLY A 125 7.02 6.52 12.24
C GLY A 125 5.54 6.64 12.63
N ALA A 126 4.66 5.88 11.96
CA ALA A 126 3.25 5.79 12.36
C ALA A 126 3.08 5.19 13.75
N VAL A 127 3.86 4.15 14.06
CA VAL A 127 3.88 3.52 15.40
C VAL A 127 4.32 4.55 16.44
N ALA A 128 5.40 5.30 16.20
CA ALA A 128 5.89 6.33 17.11
C ALA A 128 4.85 7.44 17.37
N LEU A 129 4.17 7.92 16.33
CA LEU A 129 3.10 8.91 16.46
C LEU A 129 1.90 8.39 17.26
N LEU A 130 1.54 7.11 17.10
CA LEU A 130 0.46 6.51 17.87
C LEU A 130 0.86 6.18 19.32
N LEU A 131 2.14 5.86 19.58
CA LEU A 131 2.67 5.76 20.94
C LEU A 131 2.63 7.11 21.67
N HIS A 132 2.95 8.20 20.96
CA HIS A 132 2.73 9.55 21.47
C HIS A 132 1.26 9.78 21.79
N ARG A 133 0.36 9.44 20.87
CA ARG A 133 -1.08 9.60 21.10
C ARG A 133 -1.59 8.82 22.32
N ALA A 134 -1.07 7.61 22.53
CA ALA A 134 -1.42 6.77 23.67
C ALA A 134 -0.90 7.35 25.00
N ARG A 135 0.26 8.02 24.98
CA ARG A 135 0.87 8.65 26.16
C ARG A 135 1.48 10.03 25.83
N PRO A 136 0.66 11.09 25.75
CA PRO A 136 1.10 12.40 25.26
C PRO A 136 2.25 13.05 26.04
N ASP A 137 2.32 12.79 27.35
CA ASP A 137 3.30 13.42 28.25
C ASP A 137 4.42 12.47 28.69
N PHE A 138 4.44 11.24 28.18
CA PHE A 138 5.41 10.22 28.62
C PHE A 138 6.72 10.26 27.84
N TRP A 139 6.68 10.64 26.57
CA TRP A 139 7.84 10.63 25.69
C TRP A 139 8.51 12.00 25.69
N THR A 140 9.83 12.01 25.79
CA THR A 140 10.64 13.24 25.73
C THR A 140 10.69 13.79 24.30
N GLY A 141 10.69 12.92 23.30
CA GLY A 141 10.70 13.33 21.91
C GLY A 141 10.72 12.16 20.92
N ALA A 142 10.63 12.46 19.64
CA ALA A 142 10.73 11.45 18.58
C ALA A 142 11.67 11.86 17.45
N VAL A 143 12.46 10.90 16.97
CA VAL A 143 13.18 10.96 15.70
C VAL A 143 12.38 10.17 14.67
N LEU A 144 11.90 10.86 13.63
CA LEU A 144 11.04 10.29 12.60
C LEU A 144 11.84 10.23 11.28
N VAL A 145 12.19 9.03 10.85
CA VAL A 145 12.95 8.78 9.63
C VAL A 145 11.99 8.40 8.51
N ALA A 146 11.87 9.27 7.50
CA ALA A 146 10.94 9.08 6.38
C ALA A 146 9.56 8.53 6.81
N PRO A 147 8.85 9.21 7.75
CA PRO A 147 7.71 8.61 8.45
C PRO A 147 6.48 8.44 7.55
N MET A 148 5.82 7.28 7.69
CA MET A 148 4.49 7.05 7.11
C MET A 148 3.44 7.78 7.95
N CYS A 149 2.92 8.91 7.47
CA CYS A 149 1.83 9.63 8.15
C CYS A 149 0.73 10.20 7.25
N LYS A 150 0.88 10.06 5.93
CA LYS A 150 -0.13 10.35 4.90
C LYS A 150 0.07 9.39 3.72
N ILE A 151 -0.96 9.24 2.89
CA ILE A 151 -0.88 8.59 1.58
C ILE A 151 -0.72 9.69 0.53
N ALA A 152 0.28 9.56 -0.34
CA ALA A 152 0.43 10.46 -1.48
C ALA A 152 -0.87 10.54 -2.28
N ASP A 153 -1.24 11.74 -2.73
CA ASP A 153 -2.59 12.01 -3.25
C ASP A 153 -2.91 11.19 -4.53
N ASP A 154 -1.88 10.90 -5.32
CA ASP A 154 -1.91 10.03 -6.50
C ASP A 154 -2.06 8.54 -6.18
N MET A 155 -1.63 8.12 -4.98
CA MET A 155 -1.70 6.74 -4.48
C MET A 155 -2.96 6.46 -3.66
N ARG A 156 -3.79 7.48 -3.39
CA ARG A 156 -5.00 7.37 -2.56
C ARG A 156 -6.09 6.58 -3.30
N PRO A 157 -6.52 5.40 -2.79
CA PRO A 157 -7.59 4.65 -3.44
C PRO A 157 -8.93 5.36 -3.31
N HIS A 158 -9.78 5.24 -4.34
CA HIS A 158 -11.15 5.75 -4.28
C HIS A 158 -11.92 5.13 -3.09
N PRO A 159 -12.78 5.87 -2.36
CA PRO A 159 -13.46 5.36 -1.15
C PRO A 159 -14.24 4.04 -1.34
N VAL A 160 -14.81 3.82 -2.52
CA VAL A 160 -15.47 2.56 -2.89
C VAL A 160 -14.49 1.38 -2.89
N VAL A 161 -13.26 1.58 -3.39
CA VAL A 161 -12.19 0.58 -3.35
C VAL A 161 -11.81 0.27 -1.90
N VAL A 162 -11.69 1.29 -1.04
CA VAL A 162 -11.42 1.11 0.39
C VAL A 162 -12.48 0.23 1.06
N ASN A 163 -13.76 0.46 0.77
CA ASN A 163 -14.86 -0.34 1.29
C ASN A 163 -14.83 -1.80 0.79
N ILE A 164 -14.50 -2.01 -0.49
CA ILE A 164 -14.33 -3.36 -1.06
C ILE A 164 -13.15 -4.07 -0.38
N LEU A 165 -12.00 -3.39 -0.23
CA LEU A 165 -10.82 -3.93 0.46
C LEU A 165 -11.19 -4.34 1.88
N LYS A 166 -11.88 -3.45 2.63
CA LYS A 166 -12.39 -3.72 3.98
C LYS A 166 -13.23 -5.00 4.03
N ALA A 167 -14.21 -5.14 3.14
CA ALA A 167 -15.06 -6.34 3.09
C ALA A 167 -14.26 -7.61 2.77
N MET A 168 -13.33 -7.54 1.82
CA MET A 168 -12.48 -8.66 1.44
C MET A 168 -11.52 -9.09 2.56
N THR A 169 -11.15 -8.18 3.47
CA THR A 169 -10.31 -8.54 4.63
C THR A 169 -10.96 -9.59 5.54
N ASN A 170 -12.30 -9.70 5.57
CA ASN A 170 -12.99 -10.72 6.36
C ASN A 170 -13.01 -12.10 5.68
N ILE A 171 -12.69 -12.18 4.39
CA ILE A 171 -12.78 -13.41 3.60
C ILE A 171 -11.39 -13.98 3.29
N ILE A 172 -10.46 -13.11 2.87
CA ILE A 172 -9.10 -13.51 2.44
C ILE A 172 -8.00 -12.59 3.02
N PRO A 173 -7.96 -12.39 4.36
CA PRO A 173 -7.08 -11.40 4.98
C PRO A 173 -5.59 -11.62 4.68
N THR A 174 -5.17 -12.88 4.61
CA THR A 174 -3.76 -13.28 4.54
C THR A 174 -3.22 -13.36 3.10
N TRP A 175 -4.06 -13.13 2.09
CA TRP A 175 -3.67 -13.29 0.68
C TRP A 175 -2.73 -12.18 0.22
N LYS A 176 -1.64 -12.55 -0.46
CA LYS A 176 -0.60 -11.66 -1.00
C LYS A 176 -0.99 -11.14 -2.39
N ILE A 177 -2.13 -10.43 -2.48
CA ILE A 177 -2.75 -10.03 -3.75
C ILE A 177 -2.58 -8.55 -4.08
N VAL A 178 -2.03 -7.75 -3.18
CA VAL A 178 -1.92 -6.31 -3.36
C VAL A 178 -0.80 -6.01 -4.37
N PRO A 179 -1.12 -5.44 -5.55
CA PRO A 179 -0.10 -5.07 -6.53
C PRO A 179 0.78 -3.97 -5.96
N THR A 180 2.06 -4.25 -5.83
CA THR A 180 3.09 -3.34 -5.32
C THR A 180 4.38 -3.62 -6.07
N ASN A 181 5.16 -2.56 -6.31
CA ASN A 181 6.53 -2.70 -6.77
C ASN A 181 7.42 -3.22 -5.64
N ASP A 182 8.59 -3.77 -5.97
CA ASP A 182 9.54 -4.22 -4.96
C ASP A 182 10.14 -3.01 -4.24
N VAL A 183 9.63 -2.72 -3.04
CA VAL A 183 10.02 -1.53 -2.25
C VAL A 183 11.53 -1.52 -1.96
N ILE A 184 12.18 -2.69 -1.91
CA ILE A 184 13.62 -2.81 -1.66
C ILE A 184 14.42 -2.02 -2.71
N ASP A 185 14.01 -2.06 -3.98
CA ASP A 185 14.74 -1.41 -5.07
C ASP A 185 14.59 0.11 -5.07
N PHE A 186 13.61 0.65 -4.34
CA PHE A 186 13.36 2.09 -4.22
C PHE A 186 13.76 2.64 -2.85
N ALA A 187 13.80 1.79 -1.83
CA ALA A 187 14.10 2.21 -0.47
C ALA A 187 15.60 2.36 -0.20
N TYR A 188 16.42 1.48 -0.80
CA TYR A 188 17.86 1.39 -0.54
C TYR A 188 18.66 1.75 -1.79
N LYS A 189 19.50 2.79 -1.70
CA LYS A 189 20.27 3.33 -2.82
C LYS A 189 21.45 2.44 -3.18
N THR A 190 22.15 1.91 -2.19
CA THR A 190 23.31 1.03 -2.41
C THR A 190 22.88 -0.40 -2.79
N GLN A 191 23.57 -1.00 -3.76
CA GLN A 191 23.32 -2.40 -4.15
C GLN A 191 23.63 -3.38 -3.00
N GLU A 192 24.72 -3.14 -2.27
CA GLU A 192 25.12 -3.96 -1.11
C GLU A 192 24.00 -4.08 -0.09
N LYS A 193 23.38 -2.95 0.29
CA LYS A 193 22.26 -2.99 1.24
C LYS A 193 21.05 -3.72 0.67
N ARG A 194 20.73 -3.56 -0.62
CA ARG A 194 19.65 -4.34 -1.25
C ARG A 194 19.91 -5.84 -1.15
N ASP A 195 21.14 -6.27 -1.38
CA ASP A 195 21.52 -7.69 -1.29
C ASP A 195 21.46 -8.20 0.15
N GLU A 196 21.89 -7.39 1.12
CA GLU A 196 21.75 -7.68 2.55
C GLU A 196 20.26 -7.90 2.94
N ILE A 197 19.37 -7.00 2.52
CA ILE A 197 17.93 -7.10 2.81
C ILE A 197 17.30 -8.32 2.10
N ARG A 198 17.69 -8.58 0.85
CA ARG A 198 17.19 -9.74 0.08
C ARG A 198 17.65 -11.07 0.69
N THR A 199 18.86 -11.13 1.23
CA THR A 199 19.43 -12.34 1.84
C THR A 199 19.06 -12.53 3.31
N ASN A 200 18.74 -11.45 4.04
CA ASN A 200 18.34 -11.52 5.46
C ASN A 200 17.04 -12.33 5.62
N PRO A 201 17.05 -13.54 6.23
CA PRO A 201 15.87 -14.41 6.31
C PRO A 201 14.70 -13.81 7.11
N TYR A 202 14.96 -12.81 7.94
CA TYR A 202 13.97 -12.18 8.81
C TYR A 202 13.17 -11.05 8.14
N CYS A 203 13.63 -10.55 6.99
CA CYS A 203 12.87 -9.60 6.19
C CYS A 203 11.75 -10.29 5.39
N TYR A 204 10.61 -9.63 5.21
CA TYR A 204 9.54 -10.08 4.34
C TYR A 204 9.73 -9.54 2.91
N LYS A 205 9.74 -10.41 1.90
CA LYS A 205 9.95 -10.03 0.48
C LYS A 205 8.71 -10.20 -0.40
N GLY A 206 7.59 -10.56 0.21
CA GLY A 206 6.36 -10.76 -0.54
C GLY A 206 5.62 -9.46 -0.77
N LYS A 207 4.62 -9.50 -1.66
CA LYS A 207 3.60 -8.45 -1.72
C LYS A 207 2.88 -8.32 -0.38
N PRO A 208 2.46 -7.11 0.04
CA PRO A 208 1.64 -6.95 1.23
C PRO A 208 0.42 -7.86 1.21
N ARG A 209 0.08 -8.39 2.38
CA ARG A 209 -1.13 -9.16 2.58
C ARG A 209 -2.32 -8.21 2.61
N LEU A 210 -3.48 -8.68 2.15
CA LEU A 210 -4.66 -7.83 1.99
C LEU A 210 -5.04 -7.08 3.26
N LYS A 211 -5.14 -7.77 4.40
CA LYS A 211 -5.46 -7.13 5.69
C LYS A 211 -4.39 -6.14 6.11
N THR A 212 -3.12 -6.47 5.91
CA THR A 212 -2.00 -5.59 6.25
C THR A 212 -2.00 -4.32 5.41
N ALA A 213 -2.18 -4.42 4.10
CA ALA A 213 -2.33 -3.23 3.25
C ALA A 213 -3.53 -2.37 3.66
N TYR A 214 -4.65 -3.00 4.04
CA TYR A 214 -5.80 -2.29 4.58
C TYR A 214 -5.49 -1.61 5.92
N GLU A 215 -4.76 -2.25 6.84
CA GLU A 215 -4.36 -1.64 8.11
C GLU A 215 -3.39 -0.46 7.89
N LEU A 216 -2.43 -0.57 6.98
CA LEU A 216 -1.52 0.53 6.60
C LEU A 216 -2.28 1.70 5.98
N LEU A 217 -3.26 1.42 5.11
CA LEU A 217 -4.16 2.42 4.54
C LEU A 217 -5.01 3.09 5.63
N LYS A 218 -5.62 2.29 6.51
CA LYS A 218 -6.47 2.77 7.61
C LYS A 218 -5.70 3.71 8.53
N VAL A 219 -4.50 3.31 8.97
CA VAL A 219 -3.70 4.13 9.89
C VAL A 219 -3.22 5.42 9.21
N SER A 220 -2.78 5.36 7.95
CA SER A 220 -2.32 6.57 7.24
C SER A 220 -3.45 7.59 7.07
N LEU A 221 -4.66 7.14 6.74
CA LEU A 221 -5.85 8.01 6.66
C LEU A 221 -6.25 8.56 8.04
N HIS A 222 -6.12 7.75 9.10
CA HIS A 222 -6.43 8.18 10.45
C HIS A 222 -5.46 9.26 10.93
N LEU A 223 -4.15 9.06 10.71
CA LEU A 223 -3.11 10.02 11.04
C LEU A 223 -3.34 11.36 10.35
N GLU A 224 -3.49 11.35 9.02
CA GLU A 224 -3.74 12.54 8.20
C GLU A 224 -4.95 13.32 8.69
N ALA A 225 -6.08 12.65 8.92
CA ALA A 225 -7.34 13.32 9.23
C ALA A 225 -7.48 13.74 10.69
N ASN A 226 -6.86 13.04 11.64
CA ASN A 226 -7.21 13.18 13.06
C ASN A 226 -6.01 13.44 13.98
N LEU A 227 -4.79 13.06 13.60
CA LEU A 227 -3.68 13.09 14.55
C LEU A 227 -2.66 14.19 14.28
N LEU A 228 -2.40 14.59 13.04
CA LEU A 228 -1.28 15.50 12.74
C LEU A 228 -1.33 16.77 13.59
N HIS A 229 -2.49 17.41 13.72
CA HIS A 229 -2.67 18.63 14.54
C HIS A 229 -2.61 18.41 16.06
N GLN A 230 -2.67 17.15 16.52
CA GLN A 230 -2.60 16.79 17.94
C GLN A 230 -1.19 16.36 18.35
N VAL A 231 -0.24 16.31 17.41
CA VAL A 231 1.17 15.99 17.72
C VAL A 231 1.81 17.16 18.43
N THR A 232 1.92 17.07 19.75
CA THR A 232 2.58 18.04 20.65
C THR A 232 4.02 17.64 21.00
N LEU A 233 4.41 16.38 20.76
CA LEU A 233 5.72 15.84 21.07
C LEU A 233 6.86 16.64 20.41
N PRO A 234 7.98 16.94 21.09
CA PRO A 234 9.19 17.39 20.43
C PRO A 234 9.67 16.39 19.37
N PHE A 235 9.95 16.81 18.15
CA PHE A 235 10.42 15.87 17.13
C PHE A 235 11.44 16.43 16.13
N LEU A 236 12.28 15.52 15.63
CA LEU A 236 13.11 15.68 14.45
C LEU A 236 12.58 14.77 13.34
N ILE A 237 12.30 15.33 12.17
CA ILE A 237 12.10 14.56 10.95
C ILE A 237 13.36 14.63 10.10
N VAL A 238 13.87 13.47 9.70
CA VAL A 238 14.90 13.32 8.67
C VAL A 238 14.31 12.59 7.47
N HIS A 239 14.41 13.16 6.27
CA HIS A 239 13.77 12.60 5.07
C HIS A 239 14.65 12.77 3.82
N GLY A 240 14.71 11.75 2.98
CA GLY A 240 15.45 11.80 1.72
C GLY A 240 14.70 12.61 0.68
N GLY A 241 15.34 13.62 0.07
CA GLY A 241 14.72 14.46 -0.95
C GLY A 241 14.37 13.73 -2.25
N ALA A 242 14.90 12.52 -2.45
CA ALA A 242 14.60 11.66 -3.60
C ALA A 242 13.90 10.35 -3.18
N ASP A 243 13.24 10.35 -2.02
CA ASP A 243 12.45 9.22 -1.53
C ASP A 243 11.25 8.95 -2.46
N LYS A 244 11.14 7.70 -2.93
CA LYS A 244 10.08 7.21 -3.81
C LYS A 244 9.10 6.27 -3.10
N VAL A 245 9.33 5.98 -1.83
CA VAL A 245 8.52 5.09 -0.99
C VAL A 245 7.55 5.92 -0.16
N THR A 246 8.08 6.93 0.53
CA THR A 246 7.27 7.95 1.20
C THR A 246 7.59 9.31 0.60
N ASP A 247 6.59 9.99 0.06
CA ASP A 247 6.82 11.30 -0.56
C ASP A 247 7.24 12.34 0.51
N PRO A 248 8.31 13.13 0.31
CA PRO A 248 8.77 14.12 1.28
C PRO A 248 7.70 15.15 1.71
N SER A 249 6.72 15.45 0.84
CA SER A 249 5.59 16.34 1.17
C SER A 249 4.75 15.82 2.34
N VAL A 250 4.78 14.52 2.63
CA VAL A 250 4.14 13.91 3.80
C VAL A 250 4.80 14.41 5.09
N SER A 251 6.12 14.51 5.10
CA SER A 251 6.87 15.07 6.24
C SER A 251 6.72 16.57 6.38
N GLU A 252 6.66 17.30 5.27
CA GLU A 252 6.34 18.73 5.28
C GLU A 252 4.95 18.99 5.86
N LEU A 253 3.97 18.16 5.50
CA LEU A 253 2.62 18.25 6.03
C LEU A 253 2.59 17.99 7.54
N LEU A 254 3.25 16.94 8.03
CA LEU A 254 3.37 16.67 9.48
C LEU A 254 4.03 17.86 10.20
N HIS A 255 5.16 18.36 9.70
CA HIS A 255 5.86 19.49 10.30
C HIS A 255 4.99 20.74 10.37
N ARG A 256 4.29 21.09 9.29
CA ARG A 256 3.40 22.26 9.25
C ARG A 256 2.19 22.10 10.16
N SER A 257 1.60 20.89 10.21
CA SER A 257 0.32 20.67 10.88
C SER A 257 0.45 20.39 12.38
N ALA A 258 1.59 19.86 12.83
CA ALA A 258 1.81 19.52 14.24
C ALA A 258 1.72 20.72 15.19
N ALA A 259 1.10 20.52 16.35
CA ALA A 259 1.01 21.50 17.42
C ALA A 259 2.29 21.62 18.27
N SER A 260 3.26 20.73 18.05
CA SER A 260 4.56 20.76 18.72
C SER A 260 5.25 22.11 18.53
N GLN A 261 5.74 22.66 19.64
CA GLN A 261 6.53 23.90 19.65
C GLN A 261 8.00 23.64 19.31
N ASP A 262 8.44 22.38 19.46
CA ASP A 262 9.80 21.95 19.18
C ASP A 262 9.78 20.91 18.06
N LYS A 263 9.83 21.39 16.82
CA LYS A 263 9.75 20.56 15.62
C LYS A 263 10.79 21.01 14.61
N THR A 264 11.52 20.05 14.08
CA THR A 264 12.55 20.26 13.06
C THR A 264 12.32 19.30 11.90
N LEU A 265 12.44 19.78 10.67
CA LEU A 265 12.45 18.96 9.45
C LEU A 265 13.76 19.20 8.70
N LYS A 266 14.49 18.12 8.41
CA LYS A 266 15.68 18.14 7.57
C LYS A 266 15.49 17.23 6.35
N LEU A 267 15.45 17.85 5.17
CA LEU A 267 15.46 17.15 3.89
C LEU A 267 16.90 16.97 3.41
N TYR A 268 17.25 15.76 2.98
CA TYR A 268 18.58 15.44 2.48
C TYR A 268 18.55 15.24 0.96
N PRO A 269 19.02 16.21 0.16
CA PRO A 269 18.92 16.15 -1.30
C PRO A 269 19.53 14.87 -1.87
N GLY A 270 18.80 14.23 -2.80
CA GLY A 270 19.28 13.02 -3.50
C GLY A 270 19.37 11.75 -2.65
N MET A 271 19.10 11.79 -1.35
CA MET A 271 18.98 10.61 -0.50
C MET A 271 17.59 9.96 -0.66
N TRP A 272 17.53 8.64 -0.49
CA TRP A 272 16.34 7.79 -0.65
C TRP A 272 15.69 7.50 0.71
N HIS A 273 14.79 6.51 0.76
CA HIS A 273 13.95 6.19 1.92
C HIS A 273 14.72 5.75 3.17
N ALA A 274 15.68 4.84 3.03
CA ALA A 274 16.37 4.22 4.15
C ALA A 274 17.60 5.04 4.59
N LEU A 275 17.41 6.28 5.05
CA LEU A 275 18.49 7.22 5.37
C LEU A 275 19.51 6.69 6.38
N THR A 276 19.09 5.82 7.30
CA THR A 276 19.89 5.29 8.41
C THR A 276 20.77 4.11 8.00
N SER A 277 20.54 3.49 6.84
CA SER A 277 21.18 2.21 6.50
C SER A 277 21.33 1.91 5.00
N GLY A 278 20.61 2.60 4.12
CA GLY A 278 20.55 2.36 2.68
C GLY A 278 21.30 3.34 1.81
N GLU A 279 22.08 4.22 2.41
CA GLU A 279 22.82 5.32 1.77
C GLU A 279 24.34 5.10 1.84
N SER A 280 25.13 5.98 1.22
CA SER A 280 26.59 5.90 1.37
C SER A 280 27.00 6.08 2.85
N PRO A 281 28.16 5.53 3.27
CA PRO A 281 28.64 5.70 4.65
C PRO A 281 28.68 7.16 5.13
N ASP A 282 29.13 8.09 4.28
CA ASP A 282 29.21 9.53 4.60
C ASP A 282 27.81 10.15 4.79
N ASN A 283 26.85 9.77 3.94
CA ASN A 283 25.47 10.25 4.05
C ASN A 283 24.81 9.72 5.33
N ILE A 284 25.01 8.44 5.64
CA ILE A 284 24.55 7.84 6.89
C ILE A 284 25.19 8.55 8.08
N HIS A 285 26.49 8.82 8.03
CA HIS A 285 27.20 9.55 9.09
C HIS A 285 26.61 10.94 9.31
N ALA A 286 26.39 11.72 8.25
CA ALA A 286 25.76 13.04 8.33
C ALA A 286 24.36 12.97 8.99
N VAL A 287 23.52 12.01 8.58
CA VAL A 287 22.19 11.81 9.19
C VAL A 287 22.31 11.50 10.69
N PHE A 288 23.24 10.62 11.08
CA PHE A 288 23.43 10.29 12.50
C PHE A 288 24.03 11.44 13.30
N GLN A 289 24.87 12.28 12.72
CA GLN A 289 25.39 13.48 13.37
C GLN A 289 24.24 14.41 13.76
N ASP A 290 23.29 14.65 12.86
CA ASP A 290 22.11 15.47 13.14
C ASP A 290 21.18 14.82 14.19
N ILE A 291 20.93 13.52 14.07
CA ILE A 291 20.10 12.77 15.03
C ILE A 291 20.71 12.84 16.43
N ILE A 292 22.01 12.55 16.55
CA ILE A 292 22.71 12.52 17.85
C ILE A 292 22.78 13.93 18.44
N ALA A 293 23.06 14.96 17.64
CA ALA A 293 23.06 16.35 18.10
C ALA A 293 21.68 16.76 18.65
N TRP A 294 20.61 16.38 17.95
CA TRP A 294 19.24 16.67 18.39
C TRP A 294 18.88 15.95 19.69
N LEU A 295 19.29 14.68 19.84
CA LEU A 295 19.09 13.90 21.06
C LEU A 295 19.92 14.43 22.24
N ASP A 296 21.19 14.80 22.01
CA ASP A 296 22.10 15.28 23.06
C ASP A 296 21.59 16.59 23.68
N HIS A 297 21.08 17.49 22.85
CA HIS A 297 20.46 18.73 23.30
C HIS A 297 19.30 18.48 24.27
N ARG A 298 18.45 17.48 24.00
CA ARG A 298 17.26 17.16 24.81
C ARG A 298 17.52 16.16 25.93
N SER A 299 18.71 15.59 25.99
CA SER A 299 19.11 14.67 27.06
C SER A 299 19.80 15.40 28.22
N THR A 300 20.20 16.66 28.02
CA THR A 300 21.05 17.42 28.97
C THR A 300 20.35 18.60 29.64
N GLU A 301 19.20 19.08 29.14
CA GLU A 301 18.43 20.14 29.82
C GLU A 301 17.96 19.65 31.19
N GLU A 302 18.44 20.28 32.27
CA GLU A 302 17.94 20.06 33.63
C GLU A 302 16.47 20.53 33.71
N GLU A 303 15.57 19.67 34.20
CA GLU A 303 14.20 20.08 34.49
C GLU A 303 14.18 21.04 35.69
N GLU A 304 13.74 22.28 35.47
CA GLU A 304 13.08 23.07 36.50
C GLU A 304 11.89 22.24 37.05
N PRO A 305 11.71 22.15 38.38
CA PRO A 305 10.76 21.23 38.99
C PRO A 305 9.33 21.68 38.71
N SER A 306 8.70 21.09 37.68
CA SER A 306 7.27 21.21 37.42
C SER A 306 6.59 19.84 37.57
N SER A 307 5.28 19.88 37.85
CA SER A 307 4.23 18.85 38.07
C SER A 307 4.35 17.39 37.55
N SER A 308 5.42 17.00 36.86
CA SER A 308 5.64 15.65 36.30
C SER A 308 5.68 14.55 37.37
N SER A 309 6.20 14.83 38.57
CA SER A 309 6.28 13.80 39.64
C SER A 309 4.91 13.34 40.15
N GLU A 310 3.91 14.24 40.17
CA GLU A 310 2.53 13.91 40.55
C GLU A 310 1.79 13.20 39.42
N ALA A 311 2.01 13.60 38.16
CA ALA A 311 1.46 12.92 36.99
C ALA A 311 2.02 11.50 36.83
N GLU A 312 3.30 11.28 37.11
CA GLU A 312 3.92 9.96 37.11
C GLU A 312 3.44 9.07 38.27
N GLN A 313 3.10 9.65 39.42
CA GLN A 313 2.43 8.89 40.50
C GLN A 313 1.00 8.51 40.14
N LYS A 314 0.28 9.39 39.42
CA LYS A 314 -1.08 9.14 38.94
C LYS A 314 -1.12 8.08 37.83
N ALA A 315 -0.21 8.13 36.85
CA ALA A 315 -0.08 7.12 35.81
C ALA A 315 0.24 5.72 36.37
N ARG A 316 1.13 5.65 37.37
CA ARG A 316 1.41 4.41 38.11
C ARG A 316 0.18 3.85 38.85
N HIS A 317 -0.70 4.73 39.33
CA HIS A 317 -1.93 4.35 40.03
C HIS A 317 -3.01 3.86 39.04
N ASP A 318 -3.16 4.54 37.90
CA ASP A 318 -4.12 4.19 36.86
C ASP A 318 -3.76 2.87 36.15
N ASP A 319 -2.47 2.60 35.91
CA ASP A 319 -1.99 1.32 35.36
C ASP A 319 -2.27 0.14 36.31
N LEU A 320 -2.19 0.35 37.63
CA LEU A 320 -2.53 -0.67 38.63
C LEU A 320 -4.04 -0.99 38.64
N HIS A 321 -4.89 0.01 38.40
CA HIS A 321 -6.34 -0.14 38.32
C HIS A 321 -6.78 -0.89 37.04
N LEU A 322 -6.13 -0.66 35.89
CA LEU A 322 -6.40 -1.41 34.66
C LEU A 322 -5.99 -2.89 34.77
N LEU A 323 -4.85 -3.17 35.41
CA LEU A 323 -4.41 -4.54 35.70
C LEU A 323 -5.35 -5.27 36.66
N HIS A 324 -5.94 -4.56 37.64
CA HIS A 324 -6.91 -5.15 38.56
C HIS A 324 -8.28 -5.38 37.91
N ALA A 325 -8.76 -4.44 37.09
CA ALA A 325 -10.02 -4.58 36.36
C ALA A 325 -9.99 -5.81 35.42
N ASN A 326 -8.87 -6.06 34.73
CA ASN A 326 -8.71 -7.22 33.85
C ASN A 326 -8.63 -8.56 34.60
N LYS A 327 -8.14 -8.59 35.85
CA LYS A 327 -8.20 -9.79 36.71
C LYS A 327 -9.62 -10.09 37.20
N VAL A 328 -10.43 -9.06 37.45
CA VAL A 328 -11.83 -9.23 37.89
C VAL A 328 -12.73 -9.70 36.75
N PHE A 329 -12.49 -9.25 35.51
CA PHE A 329 -13.23 -9.73 34.33
C PHE A 329 -12.90 -11.18 33.93
N ALA A 330 -11.65 -11.64 34.11
CA ALA A 330 -11.26 -13.02 33.82
C ALA A 330 -11.84 -14.05 34.82
N ALA A 331 -12.24 -13.63 36.02
CA ALA A 331 -12.82 -14.50 37.04
C ALA A 331 -14.34 -14.71 36.91
N ALA A 332 -15.04 -13.92 36.07
CA ALA A 332 -16.51 -13.91 36.00
C ALA A 332 -17.13 -14.79 34.89
N ALA A 333 -16.32 -15.55 34.13
CA ALA A 333 -16.84 -16.45 33.08
C ALA A 333 -16.84 -17.92 33.52
N ARG A 334 -17.86 -18.33 34.30
CA ARG A 334 -18.33 -19.72 34.41
C ARG A 334 -19.86 -19.75 34.19
N PRO A 335 -20.43 -20.76 33.50
CA PRO A 335 -21.83 -20.71 33.08
C PRO A 335 -22.81 -21.30 34.10
N GLY A 336 -23.99 -20.67 34.20
CA GLY A 336 -25.17 -21.09 34.97
C GLY A 336 -25.40 -20.16 36.17
N THR A 337 -26.56 -19.54 36.43
CA THR A 337 -27.96 -19.84 36.13
C THR A 337 -28.79 -18.52 36.17
N LYS A 338 -30.03 -18.58 35.65
CA LYS A 338 -31.00 -17.47 35.48
C LYS A 338 -31.37 -16.77 36.81
N ALA A 339 -31.47 -15.43 36.81
CA ALA A 339 -32.54 -14.68 37.49
C ALA A 339 -32.61 -13.18 37.12
N ARG A 340 -33.77 -12.81 36.53
CA ARG A 340 -34.66 -11.65 36.74
C ARG A 340 -34.11 -10.20 36.84
N ALA A 341 -34.69 -9.36 35.98
CA ALA A 341 -34.54 -7.91 35.91
C ALA A 341 -35.27 -7.14 37.03
N SER A 342 -34.69 -6.01 37.45
CA SER A 342 -35.41 -4.83 37.95
C SER A 342 -34.62 -3.55 37.69
N SER A 343 -35.31 -2.57 37.12
CA SER A 343 -34.90 -1.23 36.71
C SER A 343 -34.72 -0.25 37.88
N GLY A 344 -33.71 0.61 37.80
CA GLY A 344 -33.55 1.84 38.61
C GLY A 344 -32.67 2.87 37.86
N PRO A 345 -32.94 4.19 37.97
CA PRO A 345 -32.40 5.22 37.06
C PRO A 345 -31.03 5.78 37.51
N PRO A 346 -30.32 6.53 36.63
CA PRO A 346 -28.97 7.04 36.90
C PRO A 346 -28.98 8.39 37.66
N PRO A 347 -27.89 8.73 38.38
CA PRO A 347 -27.71 10.05 39.01
C PRO A 347 -27.14 11.10 38.03
N PRO A 348 -27.24 12.41 38.36
CA PRO A 348 -27.21 13.50 37.39
C PRO A 348 -25.82 14.10 37.11
N PHE A 349 -25.73 14.72 35.94
CA PHE A 349 -24.69 15.61 35.43
C PHE A 349 -24.58 16.88 36.29
N LEU A 350 -23.35 17.35 36.53
CA LEU A 350 -23.03 18.69 37.03
C LEU A 350 -22.26 19.43 35.94
N GLU A 351 -22.88 20.49 35.43
CA GLU A 351 -22.26 21.56 34.66
C GLU A 351 -21.36 22.39 35.58
N THR A 352 -20.18 22.79 35.09
CA THR A 352 -19.49 23.96 35.60
C THR A 352 -18.99 24.79 34.43
N GLU A 353 -19.28 26.07 34.58
CA GLU A 353 -19.28 27.15 33.61
C GLU A 353 -17.88 27.56 33.15
N GLU A 354 -17.86 28.09 31.93
CA GLU A 354 -16.82 28.91 31.35
C GLU A 354 -16.66 30.20 32.16
N THR A 355 -15.42 30.65 32.35
CA THR A 355 -15.11 32.06 32.61
C THR A 355 -14.03 32.49 31.62
N GLU A 356 -14.45 33.40 30.74
CA GLU A 356 -13.62 34.24 29.89
C GLU A 356 -12.93 35.30 30.78
N ASP A 357 -11.69 35.65 30.46
CA ASP A 357 -11.09 36.94 30.82
C ASP A 357 -10.01 37.31 29.78
N ASP A 358 -10.45 38.14 28.84
CA ASP A 358 -9.85 39.36 28.29
C ASP A 358 -8.33 39.56 28.15
N GLU A 359 -7.97 39.72 26.87
CA GLU A 359 -7.27 40.87 26.28
C GLU A 359 -6.12 41.54 27.03
N ARG A 360 -4.90 41.39 26.48
CA ARG A 360 -3.97 42.53 26.27
C ARG A 360 -3.22 42.37 24.96
N GLY A 361 -3.50 43.28 24.03
CA GLY A 361 -2.64 43.54 22.88
C GLY A 361 -1.40 44.34 23.28
N TRP A 362 -0.29 44.11 22.57
CA TRP A 362 0.67 45.18 22.27
C TRP A 362 1.40 44.87 20.94
N SER A 363 1.49 45.93 20.14
CA SER A 363 2.04 46.13 18.81
C SER A 363 3.48 45.70 18.54
N GLY A 364 3.71 45.23 17.31
CA GLY A 364 4.55 45.92 16.33
C GLY A 364 6.07 45.75 16.43
N ALA A 365 6.66 45.09 15.44
CA ALA A 365 7.79 45.60 14.65
C ALA A 365 8.10 44.66 13.48
N GLU A 366 8.04 45.22 12.28
CA GLU A 366 8.57 44.67 11.04
C GLU A 366 10.11 44.62 11.10
N SER A 367 10.72 43.62 10.47
CA SER A 367 11.97 43.85 9.73
C SER A 367 12.13 42.80 8.64
N GLU A 368 12.07 43.27 7.41
CA GLU A 368 12.50 42.60 6.20
C GLU A 368 14.04 42.57 6.16
N SER A 369 14.62 41.54 5.54
CA SER A 369 15.87 41.70 4.80
C SER A 369 15.93 40.71 3.64
N GLU A 370 16.00 41.28 2.45
CA GLU A 370 16.26 40.63 1.16
C GLU A 370 17.77 40.50 0.89
N GLY A 371 18.11 39.62 -0.07
CA GLY A 371 19.32 39.67 -0.91
C GLY A 371 20.18 38.41 -0.81
N GLY A 372 20.60 37.72 -1.86
CA GLY A 372 20.51 37.94 -3.31
C GLY A 372 21.77 37.36 -4.02
N GLY A 373 21.59 36.71 -5.17
CA GLY A 373 22.60 36.42 -6.23
C GLY A 373 23.55 35.23 -6.02
N GLY A 374 24.01 34.46 -7.01
CA GLY A 374 23.90 34.46 -8.48
C GLY A 374 25.07 33.65 -9.13
N GLY A 375 24.88 33.14 -10.36
CA GLY A 375 25.90 32.62 -11.32
C GLY A 375 26.08 31.09 -11.36
N SER A 376 25.80 30.32 -12.44
CA SER A 376 26.38 30.25 -13.81
C SER A 376 27.80 29.68 -13.80
N ASP A 377 28.32 28.76 -14.63
CA ASP A 377 27.98 27.97 -15.84
C ASP A 377 28.71 26.60 -15.65
N GLU A 378 28.60 25.53 -16.43
CA GLU A 378 29.22 25.31 -17.75
C GLU A 378 29.04 23.82 -18.14
N GLU A 379 29.04 23.58 -19.44
CA GLU A 379 28.85 22.33 -20.19
C GLU A 379 30.07 21.39 -20.13
N GLU A 380 29.87 20.08 -20.36
CA GLU A 380 30.79 19.26 -21.18
C GLU A 380 30.13 17.92 -21.55
N GLU A 381 29.98 17.72 -22.86
CA GLU A 381 29.70 16.45 -23.54
C GLU A 381 31.02 15.71 -23.82
N GLU A 382 31.09 14.39 -23.64
CA GLU A 382 31.95 13.53 -24.48
C GLU A 382 31.29 12.16 -24.71
N GLU A 383 31.28 11.75 -25.99
CA GLU A 383 30.79 10.49 -26.55
C GLU A 383 31.89 9.40 -26.61
N GLU A 384 31.45 8.19 -26.99
CA GLU A 384 32.20 7.07 -27.59
C GLU A 384 33.04 6.17 -26.63
N GLN A 385 33.04 4.83 -26.71
CA GLN A 385 33.19 4.01 -27.92
C GLN A 385 32.81 2.52 -27.67
N GLU A 386 32.26 1.88 -28.71
CA GLU A 386 32.02 0.44 -28.83
C GLU A 386 33.31 -0.39 -28.89
N TRP A 387 33.37 -1.55 -28.22
CA TRP A 387 34.26 -2.66 -28.61
C TRP A 387 33.49 -3.98 -28.74
N ALA A 388 33.56 -4.55 -29.95
CA ALA A 388 33.05 -5.86 -30.33
C ALA A 388 34.14 -6.94 -30.31
N GLY A 389 33.74 -8.20 -30.09
CA GLY A 389 34.51 -9.43 -30.33
C GLY A 389 34.16 -10.50 -29.29
N GLY A 390 33.76 -11.73 -29.59
CA GLY A 390 33.79 -12.52 -30.82
C GLY A 390 34.38 -13.92 -30.54
N ASN A 391 33.62 -14.98 -30.87
CA ASN A 391 33.97 -16.42 -30.98
C ASN A 391 34.19 -17.24 -29.69
N GLY A 392 33.86 -18.54 -29.57
CA GLY A 392 33.32 -19.60 -30.46
C GLY A 392 33.08 -20.88 -29.59
N ALA A 393 32.04 -21.70 -29.84
CA ALA A 393 32.05 -23.03 -30.51
C ALA A 393 33.11 -24.03 -29.96
N ALA A 394 32.89 -25.34 -29.68
CA ALA A 394 31.84 -26.31 -29.95
C ALA A 394 32.04 -27.65 -29.17
N ARG A 395 30.95 -28.44 -29.06
CA ARG A 395 30.77 -29.92 -29.19
C ARG A 395 31.61 -30.97 -28.41
N GLY A 396 30.89 -32.00 -27.92
CA GLY A 396 31.36 -33.39 -27.78
C GLY A 396 30.43 -34.29 -26.94
N GLU A 397 29.81 -35.29 -27.57
CA GLU A 397 28.87 -36.31 -27.02
C GLU A 397 29.61 -37.52 -26.41
N ASP A 398 29.00 -38.24 -25.46
CA ASP A 398 28.88 -39.72 -25.46
C ASP A 398 27.81 -40.24 -24.46
N SER A 399 27.49 -41.51 -24.61
CA SER A 399 26.26 -42.25 -24.31
C SER A 399 26.50 -43.41 -23.31
N GLY A 400 25.43 -43.95 -22.70
CA GLY A 400 25.45 -45.29 -22.10
C GLY A 400 24.79 -45.43 -20.72
N ALA A 401 23.73 -46.24 -20.65
CA ALA A 401 22.84 -46.51 -19.52
C ALA A 401 23.42 -47.40 -18.40
N ASP A 402 22.91 -47.27 -17.16
CA ASP A 402 22.22 -48.36 -16.44
C ASP A 402 21.44 -47.82 -15.22
N ALA A 403 20.46 -48.61 -14.78
CA ALA A 403 19.28 -48.28 -14.02
C ALA A 403 19.44 -48.14 -12.51
N GLY A 404 18.55 -47.31 -11.95
CA GLY A 404 17.74 -47.74 -10.81
C GLY A 404 17.75 -46.86 -9.59
N GLU A 405 17.10 -45.68 -9.62
CA GLU A 405 16.59 -45.04 -8.39
C GLU A 405 15.25 -44.31 -8.62
N ASP A 406 14.27 -44.76 -7.85
CA ASP A 406 13.15 -44.07 -7.20
C ASP A 406 12.28 -43.04 -7.96
N LEU A 407 11.00 -43.39 -8.11
CA LEU A 407 9.95 -42.62 -8.78
C LEU A 407 9.31 -41.56 -7.86
N SER A 408 10.10 -40.63 -7.34
CA SER A 408 9.57 -39.51 -6.53
C SER A 408 10.22 -38.15 -6.83
N GLY A 409 10.52 -37.86 -8.10
CA GLY A 409 10.99 -36.53 -8.48
C GLY A 409 11.10 -36.30 -9.97
N TRP A 410 10.05 -35.72 -10.59
CA TRP A 410 10.11 -34.55 -11.48
C TRP A 410 8.77 -34.34 -12.20
N LYS A 411 8.20 -33.13 -12.13
CA LYS A 411 7.45 -32.39 -13.20
C LYS A 411 6.74 -31.16 -12.58
N ARG A 412 6.99 -29.89 -12.94
CA ARG A 412 7.81 -29.28 -14.01
C ARG A 412 8.25 -27.85 -13.61
N LYS A 413 9.51 -27.52 -13.89
CA LYS A 413 9.94 -26.14 -14.22
C LYS A 413 9.06 -25.56 -15.34
N TRP A 414 8.74 -24.27 -15.26
CA TRP A 414 7.99 -23.49 -16.26
C TRP A 414 8.45 -23.84 -17.69
N PRO A 415 7.51 -24.12 -18.60
CA PRO A 415 6.86 -23.03 -19.33
C PRO A 415 5.33 -23.29 -19.45
N ARG A 416 4.42 -22.33 -19.74
CA ARG A 416 4.26 -21.75 -21.08
C ARG A 416 3.13 -20.69 -21.14
N PRO A 417 3.26 -19.68 -22.02
CA PRO A 417 2.19 -18.79 -22.50
C PRO A 417 1.24 -19.44 -23.55
N ARG A 418 0.72 -20.65 -23.35
CA ARG A 418 -0.13 -21.39 -24.35
C ARG A 418 -1.54 -21.76 -23.89
N GLU A 419 -1.83 -21.48 -22.64
CA GLU A 419 -3.19 -21.58 -22.10
C GLU A 419 -3.90 -20.28 -22.46
N LEU A 420 -5.17 -20.35 -22.84
CA LEU A 420 -6.01 -19.23 -23.23
C LEU A 420 -7.18 -19.12 -22.25
N PHE A 421 -7.53 -17.90 -21.89
CA PHE A 421 -8.71 -17.62 -21.10
C PHE A 421 -9.80 -17.04 -22.00
N VAL A 422 -10.98 -17.66 -21.93
CA VAL A 422 -12.14 -17.37 -22.77
C VAL A 422 -13.27 -16.84 -21.87
N CYS A 423 -13.86 -15.70 -22.24
CA CYS A 423 -14.83 -14.96 -21.42
C CYS A 423 -16.07 -14.54 -22.19
N ASN A 424 -17.13 -14.20 -21.46
CA ASN A 424 -18.44 -13.78 -21.99
C ASN A 424 -19.19 -14.88 -22.78
N LEU A 425 -18.89 -16.15 -22.49
CA LEU A 425 -19.55 -17.30 -23.11
C LEU A 425 -21.04 -17.37 -22.74
N PRO A 426 -21.92 -17.79 -23.66
CA PRO A 426 -23.30 -18.17 -23.34
C PRO A 426 -23.34 -19.20 -22.22
N ARG A 427 -24.31 -19.11 -21.30
CA ARG A 427 -24.40 -20.04 -20.16
C ARG A 427 -24.63 -21.51 -20.58
N ARG A 428 -25.11 -21.72 -21.80
CA ARG A 428 -25.30 -23.05 -22.43
C ARG A 428 -24.02 -23.64 -23.03
N CYS A 429 -23.00 -22.83 -23.27
CA CYS A 429 -21.76 -23.24 -23.92
C CYS A 429 -21.00 -24.29 -23.07
N GLY A 430 -20.74 -25.44 -23.69
CA GLY A 430 -20.10 -26.63 -23.17
C GLY A 430 -18.69 -26.85 -23.72
N ALA A 431 -18.03 -27.91 -23.24
CA ALA A 431 -16.64 -28.17 -23.59
C ALA A 431 -16.48 -28.60 -25.06
N GLU A 432 -17.50 -29.27 -25.60
CA GLU A 432 -17.57 -29.66 -27.01
C GLU A 432 -17.66 -28.42 -27.93
N ASP A 433 -18.50 -27.44 -27.58
CA ASP A 433 -18.61 -26.20 -28.37
C ASP A 433 -17.27 -25.44 -28.46
N LEU A 434 -16.53 -25.38 -27.34
CA LEU A 434 -15.20 -24.75 -27.32
C LEU A 434 -14.15 -25.58 -28.04
N LEU A 435 -14.27 -26.91 -28.01
CA LEU A 435 -13.39 -27.78 -28.78
C LEU A 435 -13.58 -27.54 -30.29
N GLU A 436 -14.83 -27.46 -30.73
CA GLU A 436 -15.18 -27.16 -32.13
C GLU A 436 -14.74 -25.77 -32.54
N LEU A 437 -14.94 -24.76 -31.69
CA LEU A 437 -14.54 -23.38 -31.96
C LEU A 437 -13.02 -23.20 -32.11
N PHE A 438 -12.21 -23.91 -31.30
CA PHE A 438 -10.75 -23.74 -31.30
C PHE A 438 -10.01 -24.72 -32.25
N ARG A 439 -10.67 -25.79 -32.71
CA ARG A 439 -10.06 -26.80 -33.59
C ARG A 439 -9.51 -26.26 -34.92
N PRO A 440 -10.13 -25.27 -35.59
CA PRO A 440 -9.57 -24.70 -36.82
C PRO A 440 -8.22 -23.97 -36.60
N HIS A 441 -7.95 -23.53 -35.37
CA HIS A 441 -6.81 -22.69 -35.03
C HIS A 441 -5.65 -23.46 -34.38
N GLY A 442 -5.81 -24.78 -34.19
CA GLY A 442 -4.76 -25.65 -33.66
C GLY A 442 -5.29 -26.90 -32.96
N THR A 443 -4.38 -27.69 -32.38
CA THR A 443 -4.79 -28.84 -31.58
C THR A 443 -5.06 -28.43 -30.14
N VAL A 444 -6.31 -28.57 -29.71
CA VAL A 444 -6.74 -28.38 -28.32
C VAL A 444 -6.31 -29.58 -27.48
N LEU A 445 -5.60 -29.32 -26.38
CA LEU A 445 -5.14 -30.33 -25.43
C LEU A 445 -6.07 -30.48 -24.22
N SER A 446 -6.72 -29.40 -23.80
CA SER A 446 -7.68 -29.42 -22.69
C SER A 446 -8.65 -28.25 -22.77
N VAL A 447 -9.88 -28.47 -22.31
CA VAL A 447 -10.90 -27.43 -22.11
C VAL A 447 -11.44 -27.55 -20.69
N GLU A 448 -11.42 -26.46 -19.93
CA GLU A 448 -11.96 -26.39 -18.57
C GLU A 448 -12.96 -25.23 -18.43
N ILE A 449 -14.24 -25.55 -18.23
CA ILE A 449 -15.29 -24.53 -18.05
C ILE A 449 -15.43 -24.19 -16.57
N LYS A 450 -15.36 -22.90 -16.23
CA LYS A 450 -15.59 -22.45 -14.86
C LYS A 450 -17.08 -22.47 -14.56
N ARG A 451 -17.48 -23.39 -13.70
CA ARG A 451 -18.85 -23.54 -13.17
C ARG A 451 -18.92 -23.08 -11.72
N ASN A 452 -20.09 -22.67 -11.26
CA ASN A 452 -20.34 -22.47 -9.83
C ASN A 452 -20.30 -23.85 -9.14
N ALA A 453 -19.52 -23.97 -8.06
CA ALA A 453 -19.28 -25.24 -7.37
C ALA A 453 -20.53 -25.81 -6.68
N GLU A 454 -21.50 -24.96 -6.33
CA GLU A 454 -22.72 -25.36 -5.62
C GLU A 454 -23.88 -25.63 -6.58
N THR A 455 -23.96 -24.92 -7.70
CA THR A 455 -25.11 -25.00 -8.63
C THR A 455 -24.79 -25.67 -9.97
N GLY A 456 -23.50 -25.92 -10.28
CA GLY A 456 -23.06 -26.51 -11.56
C GLY A 456 -23.23 -25.61 -12.80
N ILE A 457 -23.83 -24.43 -12.62
CA ILE A 457 -24.13 -23.48 -13.70
C ILE A 457 -22.83 -22.82 -14.20
N SER A 458 -22.68 -22.73 -15.52
CA SER A 458 -21.54 -22.07 -16.17
C SER A 458 -21.45 -20.59 -15.77
N ARG A 459 -20.23 -20.15 -15.45
CA ARG A 459 -19.91 -18.76 -15.12
C ARG A 459 -19.59 -17.95 -16.37
N GLY A 460 -19.81 -18.51 -17.57
CA GLY A 460 -19.54 -17.85 -18.85
C GLY A 460 -18.06 -17.66 -19.14
N CYS A 461 -17.19 -18.48 -18.54
CA CYS A 461 -15.75 -18.40 -18.72
C CYS A 461 -15.13 -19.80 -18.80
N ALA A 462 -14.04 -19.96 -19.57
CA ALA A 462 -13.32 -21.22 -19.72
C ALA A 462 -11.81 -21.00 -19.89
N PHE A 463 -11.04 -22.07 -19.68
CA PHE A 463 -9.62 -22.16 -20.03
C PHE A 463 -9.44 -23.19 -21.15
N VAL A 464 -8.68 -22.84 -22.18
CA VAL A 464 -8.38 -23.72 -23.32
C VAL A 464 -6.87 -23.81 -23.48
N THR A 465 -6.31 -25.01 -23.49
CA THR A 465 -4.86 -25.22 -23.67
C THR A 465 -4.57 -25.66 -25.10
N MET A 466 -3.74 -24.90 -25.81
CA MET A 466 -3.30 -25.23 -27.18
C MET A 466 -1.98 -26.01 -27.18
N ARG A 467 -1.71 -26.78 -28.24
CA ARG A 467 -0.49 -27.58 -28.39
C ARG A 467 0.78 -26.70 -28.46
N SER A 468 0.74 -25.61 -29.22
CA SER A 468 1.88 -24.69 -29.42
C SER A 468 1.52 -23.23 -29.14
N LEU A 469 2.55 -22.39 -28.95
CA LEU A 469 2.38 -20.94 -28.73
C LEU A 469 1.87 -20.22 -29.99
N ALA A 470 2.31 -20.67 -31.17
CA ALA A 470 1.87 -20.12 -32.45
C ALA A 470 0.37 -20.36 -32.65
N GLU A 471 -0.10 -21.59 -32.39
CA GLU A 471 -1.54 -21.94 -32.41
C GLU A 471 -2.34 -21.13 -31.39
N ALA A 472 -1.79 -20.90 -30.18
CA ALA A 472 -2.45 -20.09 -29.16
C ALA A 472 -2.62 -18.62 -29.58
N ARG A 473 -1.62 -18.02 -30.25
CA ARG A 473 -1.70 -16.65 -30.77
C ARG A 473 -2.67 -16.52 -31.92
N ALA A 474 -2.64 -17.47 -32.87
CA ALA A 474 -3.59 -17.51 -33.98
C ALA A 474 -5.04 -17.64 -33.48
N ALA A 475 -5.28 -18.43 -32.44
CA ALA A 475 -6.60 -18.55 -31.83
C ALA A 475 -7.06 -17.26 -31.12
N VAL A 476 -6.15 -16.52 -30.46
CA VAL A 476 -6.48 -15.21 -29.86
C VAL A 476 -6.85 -14.20 -30.92
N GLU A 477 -6.04 -14.08 -31.98
CA GLU A 477 -6.27 -13.13 -33.07
C GLU A 477 -7.57 -13.40 -33.83
N ALA A 478 -7.93 -14.68 -34.00
CA ALA A 478 -9.12 -15.05 -34.74
C ALA A 478 -10.41 -15.04 -33.89
N LEU A 479 -10.32 -15.28 -32.57
CA LEU A 479 -11.49 -15.54 -31.73
C LEU A 479 -11.78 -14.46 -30.68
N ASP A 480 -10.87 -13.51 -30.43
CA ASP A 480 -11.19 -12.36 -29.57
C ASP A 480 -12.17 -11.42 -30.29
N GLY A 481 -13.35 -11.25 -29.72
CA GLY A 481 -14.48 -10.55 -30.34
C GLY A 481 -15.41 -11.43 -31.18
N PHE A 482 -15.20 -12.75 -31.22
CA PHE A 482 -16.05 -13.67 -31.99
C PHE A 482 -17.49 -13.71 -31.42
N ASP A 483 -18.51 -13.53 -32.27
CA ASP A 483 -19.89 -13.59 -31.82
C ASP A 483 -20.34 -15.04 -31.61
N MET A 484 -20.73 -15.35 -30.37
CA MET A 484 -21.32 -16.61 -30.01
C MET A 484 -22.68 -16.36 -29.35
N ASP A 485 -23.75 -16.58 -30.12
CA ASP A 485 -25.14 -16.37 -29.70
C ASP A 485 -25.47 -14.92 -29.28
N GLY A 486 -24.97 -13.93 -30.02
CA GLY A 486 -25.18 -12.51 -29.71
C GLY A 486 -24.32 -12.00 -28.55
N ARG A 487 -23.19 -12.68 -28.29
CA ARG A 487 -22.19 -12.29 -27.29
C ARG A 487 -20.81 -12.38 -27.89
N GLU A 488 -20.09 -11.26 -27.86
CA GLU A 488 -18.67 -11.24 -28.22
C GLU A 488 -17.87 -12.00 -27.17
N VAL A 489 -17.22 -13.07 -27.60
CA VAL A 489 -16.35 -13.89 -26.77
C VAL A 489 -14.98 -13.23 -26.68
N PHE A 490 -14.44 -13.11 -25.47
CA PHE A 490 -13.11 -12.54 -25.26
C PHE A 490 -12.08 -13.64 -25.06
N VAL A 491 -11.05 -13.68 -25.91
CA VAL A 491 -10.01 -14.72 -25.90
C VAL A 491 -8.65 -14.07 -25.68
N LYS A 492 -7.98 -14.40 -24.58
CA LYS A 492 -6.67 -13.83 -24.24
C LYS A 492 -5.69 -14.90 -23.80
N VAL A 493 -4.41 -14.72 -24.09
CA VAL A 493 -3.37 -15.62 -23.56
C VAL A 493 -3.44 -15.57 -22.03
N ALA A 494 -3.52 -16.74 -21.40
CA ALA A 494 -3.69 -16.84 -19.97
C ALA A 494 -2.54 -16.18 -19.23
N SER A 495 -1.31 -16.09 -19.77
CA SER A 495 -0.25 -15.26 -19.16
C SER A 495 -0.58 -13.77 -19.09
N HIS A 496 -1.34 -13.23 -20.05
CA HIS A 496 -1.86 -11.84 -20.05
C HIS A 496 -3.12 -11.67 -19.19
N VAL A 497 -3.82 -12.76 -18.90
CA VAL A 497 -4.95 -12.76 -17.95
C VAL A 497 -4.50 -13.07 -16.53
N ILE A 498 -3.39 -13.80 -16.35
CA ILE A 498 -2.76 -14.20 -15.09
C ILE A 498 -1.79 -13.10 -14.61
N SER A 499 -1.15 -12.35 -15.51
CA SER A 499 -0.56 -11.04 -15.16
C SER A 499 -1.62 -10.04 -14.68
N ASN A 500 -2.88 -10.25 -15.09
CA ASN A 500 -4.06 -9.51 -14.63
C ASN A 500 -4.98 -10.30 -13.66
N ARG A 501 -4.55 -11.44 -13.09
CA ARG A 501 -5.30 -12.21 -12.07
C ARG A 501 -4.39 -13.09 -11.21
N LYS A 502 -4.01 -12.57 -10.03
CA LYS A 502 -4.17 -13.32 -8.77
C LYS A 502 -5.17 -12.48 -7.95
N ASN A 503 -6.45 -12.79 -7.79
CA ASN A 503 -7.18 -14.05 -7.85
C ASN A 503 -8.66 -13.72 -8.13
N VAL A 504 -9.39 -14.64 -8.78
CA VAL A 504 -10.85 -14.61 -8.79
C VAL A 504 -11.39 -15.88 -8.18
N LYS A 505 -12.34 -15.75 -7.25
CA LYS A 505 -13.57 -16.56 -7.26
C LYS A 505 -14.77 -15.65 -6.99
N LEU A 506 -15.44 -15.21 -8.06
CA LEU A 506 -16.71 -14.45 -8.06
C LEU A 506 -17.88 -15.24 -7.41
N PRO A 507 -19.00 -14.58 -7.05
CA PRO A 507 -20.10 -14.44 -8.01
C PRO A 507 -20.76 -13.06 -8.08
N HIS A 508 -21.42 -12.80 -9.22
CA HIS A 508 -22.29 -11.66 -9.58
C HIS A 508 -21.63 -10.29 -9.86
N ILE A 509 -21.05 -10.16 -11.05
CA ILE A 509 -20.68 -8.87 -11.65
C ILE A 509 -21.88 -8.34 -12.45
N THR A 510 -22.48 -7.27 -11.92
CA THR A 510 -23.05 -6.18 -12.70
C THR A 510 -21.88 -5.39 -13.30
N PRO A 511 -21.81 -5.14 -14.62
CA PRO A 511 -20.61 -4.57 -15.23
C PRO A 511 -20.57 -3.05 -15.09
N MET A 512 -19.58 -2.54 -14.34
CA MET A 512 -19.01 -1.19 -14.45
C MET A 512 -17.65 -1.23 -13.76
N LYS A 513 -16.57 -0.56 -14.19
CA LYS A 513 -16.24 0.25 -15.36
C LYS A 513 -14.70 0.30 -15.29
N ASP A 514 -14.01 -0.41 -16.17
CA ASP A 514 -12.62 -0.06 -16.46
C ASP A 514 -12.66 0.94 -17.62
N HIS A 515 -11.83 1.99 -17.51
CA HIS A 515 -11.65 2.98 -18.56
C HIS A 515 -11.14 2.31 -19.83
N ILE A 516 -12.09 1.92 -20.69
CA ILE A 516 -11.88 1.80 -22.13
C ILE A 516 -11.51 3.19 -22.61
N PHE A 517 -10.62 3.28 -23.60
CA PHE A 517 -10.45 4.45 -24.43
C PHE A 517 -11.82 4.81 -25.06
N GLU A 518 -12.69 5.53 -24.33
CA GLU A 518 -13.85 6.19 -24.91
C GLU A 518 -13.27 7.40 -25.62
N SER A 519 -12.95 7.22 -26.90
CA SER A 519 -12.58 8.32 -27.78
C SER A 519 -13.57 9.48 -27.57
N PRO A 520 -13.09 10.73 -27.42
CA PRO A 520 -13.95 11.90 -27.24
C PRO A 520 -14.89 12.09 -28.43
N HIS A 521 -14.65 11.39 -29.54
CA HIS A 521 -15.42 11.44 -30.77
C HIS A 521 -16.56 10.42 -30.74
N LYS A 522 -17.62 10.73 -29.97
CA LYS A 522 -18.78 9.85 -29.76
C LYS A 522 -20.07 10.40 -30.37
N ILE A 523 -20.84 9.53 -31.00
CA ILE A 523 -22.17 9.83 -31.54
C ILE A 523 -23.26 9.03 -30.82
N TYR A 524 -24.45 9.61 -30.77
CA TYR A 524 -25.71 8.97 -30.43
C TYR A 524 -26.46 8.63 -31.71
N VAL A 525 -26.98 7.41 -31.81
CA VAL A 525 -27.82 6.94 -32.92
C VAL A 525 -29.18 6.49 -32.39
N GLY A 526 -30.22 7.28 -32.61
CA GLY A 526 -31.58 7.01 -32.15
C GLY A 526 -32.53 6.55 -33.26
N ASN A 527 -33.77 6.23 -32.86
CA ASN A 527 -34.86 5.79 -33.75
C ASN A 527 -34.58 4.48 -34.51
N LEU A 528 -33.78 3.59 -33.92
CA LEU A 528 -33.43 2.32 -34.54
C LEU A 528 -34.61 1.35 -34.57
N ALA A 529 -34.66 0.49 -35.58
CA ALA A 529 -35.59 -0.63 -35.62
C ALA A 529 -35.24 -1.66 -34.53
N TRP A 530 -36.23 -2.39 -34.03
CA TRP A 530 -36.03 -3.32 -32.92
C TRP A 530 -35.15 -4.52 -33.29
N SER A 531 -35.06 -4.82 -34.58
CA SER A 531 -34.20 -5.86 -35.14
C SER A 531 -32.73 -5.47 -35.21
N VAL A 532 -32.40 -4.18 -35.14
CA VAL A 532 -31.02 -3.67 -35.31
C VAL A 532 -30.11 -4.22 -34.22
N GLN A 533 -29.03 -4.86 -34.65
CA GLN A 533 -27.96 -5.37 -33.81
C GLN A 533 -26.74 -4.43 -33.85
N PRO A 534 -25.80 -4.57 -32.91
CA PRO A 534 -24.57 -3.77 -32.90
C PRO A 534 -23.71 -3.91 -34.16
N HIS A 535 -23.70 -5.08 -34.81
CA HIS A 535 -22.94 -5.29 -36.04
C HIS A 535 -23.52 -4.50 -37.22
N ASP A 536 -24.85 -4.43 -37.34
CA ASP A 536 -25.53 -3.67 -38.40
C ASP A 536 -25.13 -2.18 -38.33
N LEU A 537 -25.04 -1.63 -37.12
CA LEU A 537 -24.55 -0.25 -36.91
C LEU A 537 -23.07 -0.11 -37.22
N ARG A 538 -22.23 -1.08 -36.81
CA ARG A 538 -20.81 -1.05 -37.11
C ARG A 538 -20.57 -1.07 -38.63
N GLU A 539 -21.31 -1.88 -39.37
CA GLU A 539 -21.23 -1.97 -40.82
C GLU A 539 -21.70 -0.68 -41.50
N LEU A 540 -22.85 -0.12 -41.09
CA LEU A 540 -23.35 1.15 -41.62
C LEU A 540 -22.37 2.31 -41.41
N PHE A 541 -21.72 2.37 -40.26
CA PHE A 541 -20.83 3.48 -39.89
C PHE A 541 -19.35 3.23 -40.22
N ALA A 542 -18.98 2.02 -40.64
CA ALA A 542 -17.63 1.72 -41.13
C ALA A 542 -17.26 2.56 -42.38
N GLN A 543 -18.25 2.98 -43.16
CA GLN A 543 -18.04 3.89 -44.30
C GLN A 543 -17.61 5.30 -43.89
N CYS A 544 -17.82 5.68 -42.62
CA CYS A 544 -17.46 6.98 -42.08
C CYS A 544 -16.10 6.99 -41.37
N GLY A 545 -15.54 5.82 -41.05
CA GLY A 545 -14.29 5.70 -40.31
C GLY A 545 -14.17 4.43 -39.48
N THR A 546 -13.09 4.34 -38.71
CA THR A 546 -12.83 3.22 -37.81
C THR A 546 -13.69 3.31 -36.55
N VAL A 547 -14.74 2.47 -36.46
CA VAL A 547 -15.62 2.39 -35.30
C VAL A 547 -14.91 1.67 -34.14
N VAL A 548 -14.51 2.44 -33.12
CA VAL A 548 -13.80 1.97 -31.92
C VAL A 548 -14.74 1.24 -30.96
N SER A 549 -15.99 1.68 -30.84
CA SER A 549 -16.98 1.06 -29.96
C SER A 549 -18.39 1.22 -30.51
N THR A 550 -19.23 0.20 -30.37
CA THR A 550 -20.67 0.25 -30.67
C THR A 550 -21.42 -0.33 -29.49
N ARG A 551 -22.36 0.43 -28.93
CA ARG A 551 -23.21 0.00 -27.82
C ARG A 551 -24.66 0.27 -28.16
N LEU A 552 -25.51 -0.76 -28.12
CA LEU A 552 -26.96 -0.63 -28.31
C LEU A 552 -27.67 -0.71 -26.96
N LEU A 553 -28.63 0.17 -26.72
CA LEU A 553 -29.47 0.21 -25.53
C LEU A 553 -30.95 0.21 -25.91
N THR A 554 -31.73 -0.44 -25.07
CA THR A 554 -33.17 -0.53 -25.22
C THR A 554 -33.80 0.09 -23.98
N ASP A 555 -34.54 1.19 -24.14
CA ASP A 555 -35.31 1.76 -23.05
C ASP A 555 -36.72 1.13 -23.02
N ARG A 556 -37.09 0.65 -21.84
CA ARG A 556 -38.37 -0.01 -21.54
C ARG A 556 -39.28 0.84 -20.65
N LYS A 557 -38.84 2.03 -20.20
CA LYS A 557 -39.69 2.92 -19.38
C LYS A 557 -40.67 3.69 -20.27
N GLY A 558 -41.95 3.65 -19.89
CA GLY A 558 -43.01 4.49 -20.49
C GLY A 558 -43.78 3.89 -21.67
N GLY A 559 -43.74 2.57 -21.88
CA GLY A 559 -44.63 1.90 -22.87
C GLY A 559 -44.27 2.12 -24.35
N ARG A 560 -43.12 2.75 -24.65
CA ARG A 560 -42.56 2.81 -26.01
C ARG A 560 -41.20 2.10 -26.01
N ASN A 561 -41.12 0.95 -26.68
CA ASN A 561 -39.87 0.21 -26.89
C ASN A 561 -38.98 0.99 -27.87
N ARG A 562 -38.09 1.84 -27.35
CA ARG A 562 -37.14 2.60 -28.15
C ARG A 562 -35.78 1.92 -28.11
N VAL A 563 -35.17 1.75 -29.29
CA VAL A 563 -33.80 1.27 -29.44
C VAL A 563 -32.94 2.43 -29.91
N TYR A 564 -31.80 2.61 -29.25
CA TYR A 564 -30.80 3.61 -29.60
C TYR A 564 -29.41 3.07 -29.29
N GLY A 565 -28.37 3.62 -29.91
CA GLY A 565 -27.00 3.20 -29.69
C GLY A 565 -26.05 4.37 -29.55
N PHE A 566 -24.85 4.06 -29.10
CA PHE A 566 -23.70 4.96 -29.06
C PHE A 566 -22.56 4.35 -29.85
N LEU A 567 -21.93 5.14 -30.71
CA LEU A 567 -20.72 4.75 -31.42
C LEU A 567 -19.58 5.71 -31.10
N SER A 568 -18.36 5.22 -31.04
CA SER A 568 -17.14 6.02 -30.90
C SER A 568 -16.22 5.80 -32.10
N PHE A 569 -15.61 6.87 -32.61
CA PHE A 569 -14.68 6.84 -33.74
C PHE A 569 -13.26 7.14 -33.29
N SER A 570 -12.27 6.87 -34.15
CA SER A 570 -10.86 7.08 -33.81
C SER A 570 -10.42 8.56 -33.95
N SER A 571 -11.15 9.37 -34.72
CA SER A 571 -10.84 10.79 -34.94
C SER A 571 -12.09 11.70 -35.02
N ALA A 572 -11.87 13.02 -34.92
CA ALA A 572 -12.93 14.02 -35.01
C ALA A 572 -13.54 14.10 -36.41
N GLU A 573 -12.71 13.90 -37.45
CA GLU A 573 -13.09 13.92 -38.85
C GLU A 573 -14.06 12.78 -39.19
N GLU A 574 -13.78 11.58 -38.66
CA GLU A 574 -14.65 10.39 -38.79
C GLU A 574 -16.01 10.60 -38.09
N LEU A 575 -16.02 11.24 -36.92
CA LEU A 575 -17.27 11.62 -36.26
C LEU A 575 -18.07 12.62 -37.10
N GLN A 576 -17.43 13.66 -37.64
CA GLN A 576 -18.11 14.64 -38.50
C GLN A 576 -18.65 14.00 -39.79
N ALA A 577 -17.96 12.98 -40.33
CA ALA A 577 -18.47 12.18 -41.44
C ALA A 577 -19.71 11.36 -41.03
N ALA A 578 -19.69 10.77 -39.82
CA ALA A 578 -20.81 9.99 -39.30
C ALA A 578 -22.06 10.83 -39.01
N LEU A 579 -21.91 12.10 -38.57
CA LEU A 579 -23.03 13.03 -38.37
C LEU A 579 -23.81 13.32 -39.66
N LYS A 580 -23.18 13.18 -40.83
CA LYS A 580 -23.84 13.37 -42.14
C LYS A 580 -24.85 12.26 -42.47
N LEU A 581 -24.84 11.15 -41.73
CA LEU A 581 -25.83 10.07 -41.85
C LEU A 581 -27.11 10.33 -41.04
N ASP A 582 -27.24 11.50 -40.39
CA ASP A 582 -28.50 11.90 -39.74
C ASP A 582 -29.67 11.87 -40.75
N ARG A 583 -30.78 11.25 -40.34
CA ARG A 583 -32.02 11.06 -41.10
C ARG A 583 -31.90 10.18 -42.36
N THR A 584 -30.89 9.34 -42.45
CA THR A 584 -30.84 8.29 -43.48
C THR A 584 -31.75 7.11 -43.13
N VAL A 585 -32.29 6.43 -44.14
CA VAL A 585 -33.15 5.25 -43.94
C VAL A 585 -32.30 4.04 -43.63
N PHE A 586 -32.50 3.43 -42.46
CA PHE A 586 -31.84 2.20 -42.03
C PHE A 586 -32.85 1.27 -41.36
N HIS A 587 -32.94 0.03 -41.86
CA HIS A 587 -34.00 -0.93 -41.48
C HIS A 587 -35.41 -0.34 -41.50
N GLY A 588 -35.72 0.45 -42.54
CA GLY A 588 -37.06 1.04 -42.77
C GLY A 588 -37.42 2.19 -41.82
N ARG A 589 -36.44 2.78 -41.13
CA ARG A 589 -36.62 3.95 -40.26
C ARG A 589 -35.55 5.00 -40.51
N ASP A 590 -35.90 6.26 -40.36
CA ASP A 590 -34.93 7.36 -40.41
C ASP A 590 -34.15 7.39 -39.10
N ILE A 591 -32.84 7.17 -39.15
CA ILE A 591 -32.00 7.17 -37.95
C ILE A 591 -31.69 8.59 -37.52
N LEU A 592 -31.60 8.82 -36.20
CA LEU A 592 -31.22 10.10 -35.65
C LEU A 592 -29.77 10.05 -35.22
N VAL A 593 -28.87 10.80 -35.86
CA VAL A 593 -27.44 10.83 -35.52
C VAL A 593 -27.10 12.20 -34.92
N LYS A 594 -26.56 12.21 -33.70
CA LYS A 594 -26.15 13.43 -33.00
C LYS A 594 -24.81 13.25 -32.31
N GLU A 595 -24.09 14.33 -32.08
CA GLU A 595 -22.92 14.32 -31.22
C GLU A 595 -23.34 14.06 -29.77
N ALA A 596 -22.62 13.17 -29.07
CA ALA A 596 -22.96 12.77 -27.71
C ALA A 596 -22.29 13.70 -26.68
N HIS A 597 -22.97 14.76 -26.24
CA HIS A 597 -22.49 15.59 -25.13
C HIS A 597 -22.68 14.89 -23.77
N LEU A 598 -21.62 14.90 -22.94
CA LEU A 598 -21.69 14.52 -21.54
C LEU A 598 -22.35 15.65 -20.72
N GLU A 599 -23.68 15.60 -20.53
CA GLU A 599 -24.29 16.37 -19.45
C GLU A 599 -24.00 15.68 -18.10
N ARG A 600 -23.21 16.34 -17.26
CA ARG A 600 -23.05 16.00 -15.84
C ARG A 600 -24.40 16.18 -15.15
N GLN A 601 -25.07 15.08 -14.79
CA GLN A 601 -26.22 15.15 -13.88
C GLN A 601 -25.75 15.51 -12.47
N THR A 602 -25.77 16.81 -12.17
CA THR A 602 -25.84 17.34 -10.81
C THR A 602 -27.17 16.93 -10.19
N HIS A 603 -27.15 16.03 -9.22
CA HIS A 603 -28.30 15.82 -8.32
C HIS A 603 -28.16 16.77 -7.14
N GLY A 604 -29.06 17.76 -7.05
CA GLY A 604 -29.28 18.55 -5.84
C GLY A 604 -29.36 20.05 -6.06
N ALA A 605 -30.41 20.55 -6.71
CA ALA A 605 -30.86 21.93 -6.53
C ALA A 605 -32.36 21.94 -6.27
N VAL A 606 -32.70 22.58 -5.16
CA VAL A 606 -34.02 22.83 -4.58
C VAL A 606 -34.95 23.43 -5.64
N LYS A 607 -36.18 22.92 -5.73
CA LYS A 607 -37.28 23.64 -6.36
C LYS A 607 -38.10 24.28 -5.26
N ASP A 608 -37.96 25.59 -5.15
CA ASP A 608 -38.98 26.44 -4.54
C ASP A 608 -40.26 26.33 -5.37
N TYR A 609 -41.38 26.16 -4.67
CA TYR A 609 -42.73 26.33 -5.22
C TYR A 609 -43.23 27.71 -4.81
N SER A 610 -43.51 28.55 -5.80
CA SER A 610 -44.60 29.53 -5.77
C SER A 610 -45.83 28.93 -6.42
#